data_AF-A0A453MDU6-F1
#
_entry.id   AF-A0A453MDU6-F1
#
_cell.length_a   1.000
_cell.length_b   1.000
_cell.length_c   1.000
_cell.angle_alpha   90.00
_cell.angle_beta   90.00
_cell.angle_gamma   90.00
#
_symmetry.space_group_name_H-M   'P 1'
#
loop_
_entity.id
_entity.type
_entity.pdbx_description
1 polymer ?
#
loop_
_entity_poly.entity_id
_entity_poly.type
_entity_poly.pdbx_seq_one_letter_code
_entity_poly.pdbx_strand_id
1 'polypeptide(L)'
;MRIRPWYLDEQARYYRQTIILSSYLTPEMNALFNGSCLNYEGKVKLATEFTGVLPKIQLEIRQVYERFDASSIGELDDARFEYFCTKVYPKIQESDEGGVLLFASSYFEYIRLSSFLKSQDASFCRIGEATSQQDISRARLWFFEGQKKILLYSERSHFFHRYKIRGGHHLVVYSLPGRKDFYPELVNMLGESGNPRCNVLFSRLDLLKLERIVGTSSARRLISSDKDMFVFC
;
A
#
# COMPACT_ATOMS: atom_id res chain seq x y z
N MET A 1 -0.58 -28.87 -42.98
CA MET A 1 -1.62 -28.21 -42.16
C MET A 1 -1.92 -26.85 -42.81
N ARG A 2 -3.16 -26.58 -43.24
CA ARG A 2 -3.51 -25.33 -43.96
C ARG A 2 -3.83 -24.24 -42.95
N ILE A 3 -3.12 -23.11 -42.99
CA ILE A 3 -3.39 -21.94 -42.13
C ILE A 3 -4.76 -21.38 -42.52
N ARG A 4 -5.62 -21.12 -41.54
CA ARG A 4 -6.94 -20.54 -41.81
C ARG A 4 -6.78 -19.06 -42.18
N PRO A 5 -7.48 -18.52 -43.19
CA PRO A 5 -7.32 -17.13 -43.64
C PRO A 5 -7.42 -16.09 -42.53
N TRP A 6 -8.33 -16.29 -41.57
CA TRP A 6 -8.50 -15.37 -40.44
C TRP A 6 -7.30 -15.27 -39.48
N TYR A 7 -6.36 -16.22 -39.52
CA TYR A 7 -5.07 -16.06 -38.83
C TYR A 7 -4.14 -15.11 -39.59
N LEU A 8 -4.18 -15.12 -40.92
CA LEU A 8 -3.41 -14.20 -41.77
C LEU A 8 -3.96 -12.77 -41.69
N ASP A 9 -5.28 -12.63 -41.51
CA ASP A 9 -5.97 -11.34 -41.37
C ASP A 9 -5.97 -10.79 -39.92
N GLU A 10 -5.15 -11.36 -39.03
CA GLU A 10 -5.03 -10.98 -37.60
C GLU A 10 -6.35 -11.05 -36.79
N GLN A 11 -7.38 -11.73 -37.29
CA GLN A 11 -8.68 -11.87 -36.62
C GLN A 11 -8.63 -12.87 -35.46
N ALA A 12 -7.58 -13.68 -35.37
CA ALA A 12 -7.40 -14.67 -34.32
C ALA A 12 -7.49 -14.11 -32.90
N ARG A 13 -7.12 -12.84 -32.71
CA ARG A 13 -7.19 -12.14 -31.43
C ARG A 13 -8.62 -12.01 -30.86
N TYR A 14 -9.65 -12.07 -31.70
CA TYR A 14 -11.06 -11.99 -31.28
C TYR A 14 -11.68 -13.35 -30.91
N TYR A 15 -11.02 -14.46 -31.28
CA TYR A 15 -11.50 -15.82 -31.03
C TYR A 15 -10.74 -16.53 -29.91
N ARG A 16 -9.89 -15.80 -29.18
CA ARG A 16 -9.19 -16.30 -28.00
C ARG A 16 -10.01 -16.03 -26.74
N GLN A 17 -10.41 -17.09 -26.05
CA GLN A 17 -10.98 -16.96 -24.70
C GLN A 17 -9.88 -16.64 -23.67
N THR A 18 -10.08 -15.62 -22.85
CA THR A 18 -9.18 -15.30 -21.73
C THR A 18 -10.00 -15.19 -20.45
N ILE A 19 -9.66 -16.00 -19.45
CA ILE A 19 -10.31 -16.01 -18.14
C ILE A 19 -9.30 -15.50 -17.11
N ILE A 20 -9.66 -14.43 -16.40
CA ILE A 20 -8.84 -13.83 -15.33
C ILE A 20 -9.57 -14.08 -14.01
N LEU A 21 -8.94 -14.85 -13.12
CA LEU A 21 -9.45 -15.11 -11.77
C LEU A 21 -8.53 -14.45 -10.75
N SER A 22 -9.12 -13.70 -9.83
CA SER A 22 -8.40 -13.05 -8.74
C SER A 22 -9.32 -12.87 -7.55
N SER A 23 -8.74 -12.80 -6.34
CA SER A 23 -9.47 -12.45 -5.12
C SER A 23 -9.86 -10.98 -5.05
N TYR A 24 -9.24 -10.13 -5.87
CA TYR A 24 -9.55 -8.70 -5.99
C TYR A 24 -9.11 -8.13 -7.34
N LEU A 25 -9.70 -7.00 -7.72
CA LEU A 25 -9.33 -6.27 -8.91
C LEU A 25 -8.12 -5.37 -8.66
N THR A 26 -7.27 -5.25 -9.67
CA THR A 26 -6.17 -4.28 -9.70
C THR A 26 -6.22 -3.44 -10.98
N PRO A 27 -5.60 -2.26 -11.01
CA PRO A 27 -5.52 -1.45 -12.21
C PRO A 27 -4.88 -2.20 -13.39
N GLU A 28 -3.88 -3.03 -13.13
CA GLU A 28 -3.19 -3.84 -14.14
C GLU A 28 -4.11 -4.90 -14.74
N MET A 29 -4.95 -5.55 -13.93
CA MET A 29 -5.97 -6.48 -14.42
C MET A 29 -6.99 -5.77 -15.32
N ASN A 30 -7.43 -4.57 -14.94
CA ASN A 30 -8.34 -3.76 -15.76
C ASN A 30 -7.68 -3.36 -17.08
N ALA A 31 -6.42 -2.92 -17.05
CA ALA A 31 -5.67 -2.55 -18.23
C ALA A 31 -5.50 -3.74 -19.19
N LEU A 32 -5.12 -4.91 -18.67
CA LEU A 32 -4.98 -6.15 -19.45
C LEU A 32 -6.32 -6.58 -20.05
N PHE A 33 -7.38 -6.60 -19.24
CA PHE A 33 -8.72 -7.00 -19.67
C PHE A 33 -9.27 -6.08 -20.76
N ASN A 34 -9.09 -4.77 -20.61
CA ASN A 34 -9.60 -3.79 -21.57
C ASN A 34 -8.75 -3.72 -22.84
N GLY A 35 -7.41 -3.70 -22.70
CA GLY A 35 -6.48 -3.50 -23.82
C GLY A 35 -6.17 -4.76 -24.62
N SER A 36 -6.08 -5.94 -23.99
CA SER A 36 -5.55 -7.15 -24.63
C SER A 36 -6.55 -8.29 -24.77
N CYS A 37 -7.59 -8.35 -23.93
CA CYS A 37 -8.61 -9.41 -24.01
C CYS A 37 -9.70 -9.06 -25.03
N LEU A 38 -9.36 -9.03 -26.32
CA LEU A 38 -10.32 -8.82 -27.41
C LEU A 38 -11.24 -10.04 -27.56
N ASN A 39 -12.50 -9.82 -27.92
CA ASN A 39 -13.51 -10.86 -28.06
C ASN A 39 -14.50 -10.48 -29.17
N TYR A 40 -15.01 -11.46 -29.91
CA TYR A 40 -16.03 -11.26 -30.95
C TYR A 40 -17.40 -10.86 -30.35
N GLU A 41 -17.86 -11.54 -29.30
CA GLU A 41 -19.18 -11.30 -28.68
C GLU A 41 -19.12 -10.43 -27.39
N GLY A 42 -18.01 -9.73 -27.18
CA GLY A 42 -17.85 -8.85 -26.01
C GLY A 42 -17.24 -9.52 -24.78
N LYS A 43 -17.35 -8.86 -23.61
CA LYS A 43 -16.64 -9.26 -22.39
C LYS A 43 -17.57 -9.16 -21.17
N VAL A 44 -17.41 -10.08 -20.23
CA VAL A 44 -18.14 -10.07 -18.95
C VAL A 44 -17.15 -9.90 -17.81
N LYS A 45 -17.49 -9.03 -16.85
CA LYS A 45 -16.70 -8.77 -15.64
C LYS A 45 -17.60 -8.82 -14.42
N LEU A 46 -17.25 -9.69 -13.47
CA LEU A 46 -17.86 -9.72 -12.14
C LEU A 46 -16.90 -9.05 -11.15
N ALA A 47 -17.40 -8.10 -10.37
CA ALA A 47 -16.65 -7.38 -9.36
C ALA A 47 -17.37 -7.46 -8.01
N THR A 48 -16.61 -7.70 -6.95
CA THR A 48 -17.14 -7.80 -5.59
C THR A 48 -17.13 -6.44 -4.90
N GLU A 49 -18.20 -6.12 -4.17
CA GLU A 49 -18.19 -4.99 -3.23
C GLU A 49 -17.57 -5.39 -1.89
N PHE A 50 -16.84 -4.47 -1.27
CA PHE A 50 -16.12 -4.72 -0.04
C PHE A 50 -16.79 -4.01 1.14
N THR A 51 -16.98 -4.74 2.24
CA THR A 51 -17.40 -4.17 3.53
C THR A 51 -16.27 -3.41 4.23
N GLY A 52 -15.01 -3.64 3.83
CA GLY A 52 -13.81 -3.16 4.52
C GLY A 52 -13.29 -4.14 5.58
N VAL A 53 -12.13 -3.83 6.15
CA VAL A 53 -11.43 -4.62 7.18
C VAL A 53 -11.17 -3.84 8.46
N LEU A 54 -11.56 -2.57 8.53
CA LEU A 54 -11.41 -1.76 9.75
C LEU A 54 -12.01 -2.43 11.00
N PRO A 55 -13.16 -3.12 10.96
CA PRO A 55 -13.69 -3.84 12.13
C PRO A 55 -12.81 -4.98 12.65
N LYS A 56 -11.76 -5.39 11.92
CA LYS A 56 -10.79 -6.39 12.39
C LYS A 56 -9.67 -5.78 13.24
N ILE A 57 -9.61 -4.46 13.35
CA ILE A 57 -8.65 -3.75 14.20
C ILE A 57 -9.09 -3.93 15.64
N GLN A 58 -8.17 -4.39 16.49
CA GLN A 58 -8.44 -4.72 17.90
C GLN A 58 -8.13 -3.56 18.84
N LEU A 59 -7.58 -2.47 18.30
CA LEU A 59 -7.13 -1.29 19.03
C LEU A 59 -8.09 -0.13 18.77
N GLU A 60 -8.44 0.61 19.81
CA GLU A 60 -9.09 1.91 19.66
C GLU A 60 -8.05 2.95 19.23
N ILE A 61 -7.83 3.05 17.92
CA ILE A 61 -6.80 3.91 17.34
C ILE A 61 -7.40 4.84 16.28
N ARG A 62 -7.08 6.13 16.42
CA ARG A 62 -7.42 7.12 15.40
C ARG A 62 -6.54 6.91 14.16
N GLN A 63 -7.17 6.56 13.06
CA GLN A 63 -6.55 6.38 11.75
C GLN A 63 -6.83 7.61 10.89
N VAL A 64 -5.79 8.37 10.59
CA VAL A 64 -5.87 9.60 9.79
C VAL A 64 -5.47 9.28 8.35
N TYR A 65 -6.44 9.35 7.44
CA TYR A 65 -6.21 9.19 6.01
C TYR A 65 -5.97 10.57 5.39
N GLU A 66 -4.78 10.77 4.85
CA GLU A 66 -4.34 12.00 4.19
C GLU A 66 -4.30 11.76 2.67
N ARG A 67 -5.12 12.53 1.96
CA ARG A 67 -5.17 12.50 0.50
C ARG A 67 -4.07 13.39 -0.07
N PHE A 68 -3.37 12.87 -1.06
CA PHE A 68 -2.52 13.66 -1.93
C PHE A 68 -3.04 13.59 -3.38
N ASP A 69 -2.78 14.65 -4.14
CA ASP A 69 -3.20 14.75 -5.52
C ASP A 69 -2.09 14.28 -6.47
N ALA A 70 -2.49 13.64 -7.57
CA ALA A 70 -1.62 13.25 -8.67
C ALA A 70 -2.37 13.49 -9.98
N SER A 71 -1.72 14.12 -10.96
CA SER A 71 -2.36 14.49 -12.23
C SER A 71 -2.63 13.27 -13.12
N SER A 72 -1.82 12.22 -12.97
CA SER A 72 -1.93 11.00 -13.76
C SER A 72 -1.42 9.77 -13.01
N ILE A 73 -1.69 8.58 -13.57
CA ILE A 73 -1.16 7.32 -13.04
C ILE A 73 0.38 7.24 -13.12
N GLY A 74 1.00 7.91 -14.11
CA GLY A 74 2.44 7.93 -14.26
C GLY A 74 3.14 8.82 -13.24
N GLU A 75 2.49 9.89 -12.79
CA GLU A 75 3.02 10.83 -11.79
C GLU A 75 2.70 10.40 -10.34
N LEU A 76 1.88 9.37 -10.14
CA LEU A 76 1.36 8.96 -8.84
C LEU A 76 2.47 8.71 -7.81
N ASP A 77 3.53 7.99 -8.21
CA ASP A 77 4.61 7.61 -7.31
C ASP A 77 5.53 8.80 -6.96
N ASP A 78 5.69 9.75 -7.89
CA ASP A 78 6.44 10.98 -7.67
C ASP A 78 5.68 11.94 -6.76
N ALA A 79 4.39 12.14 -7.01
CA ALA A 79 3.52 12.98 -6.19
C ALA A 79 3.41 12.45 -4.75
N ARG A 80 3.29 11.13 -4.57
CA ARG A 80 3.29 10.49 -3.24
C ARG A 80 4.60 10.75 -2.50
N PHE A 81 5.72 10.60 -3.20
CA PHE A 81 7.04 10.81 -2.62
C PHE A 81 7.26 12.27 -2.24
N GLU A 82 6.90 13.21 -3.11
CA GLU A 82 6.96 14.64 -2.83
C GLU A 82 6.10 15.02 -1.63
N TYR A 83 4.86 14.53 -1.55
CA TYR A 83 3.99 14.75 -0.39
C TYR A 83 4.62 14.21 0.90
N PHE A 84 5.20 13.00 0.85
CA PHE A 84 5.90 12.44 2.00
C PHE A 84 7.07 13.33 2.46
N CYS A 85 7.93 13.73 1.53
CA CYS A 85 9.11 14.55 1.83
C CYS A 85 8.75 15.94 2.38
N THR A 86 7.67 16.55 1.87
CA THR A 86 7.32 17.95 2.20
C THR A 86 6.34 18.08 3.35
N LYS A 87 5.45 17.11 3.58
CA LYS A 87 4.36 17.20 4.56
C LYS A 87 4.43 16.19 5.69
N VAL A 88 4.96 14.99 5.44
CA VAL A 88 4.91 13.88 6.40
C VAL A 88 6.21 13.73 7.16
N TYR A 89 7.34 13.67 6.44
CA TYR A 89 8.65 13.48 7.04
C TYR A 89 9.08 14.62 7.98
N PRO A 90 8.83 15.91 7.68
CA PRO A 90 9.16 16.98 8.62
C PRO A 90 8.43 16.83 9.97
N LYS A 91 7.16 16.41 9.96
CA LYS A 91 6.39 16.15 11.19
C LYS A 91 6.98 14.98 12.00
N ILE A 92 7.51 13.96 11.31
CA ILE A 92 8.20 12.83 11.95
C ILE A 92 9.48 13.33 12.65
N GLN A 93 10.23 14.23 12.01
CA GLN A 93 11.43 14.81 12.61
C GLN A 93 11.11 15.72 13.79
N GLU A 94 10.08 16.57 13.68
CA GLU A 94 9.65 17.49 14.74
C GLU A 94 9.17 16.78 16.01
N SER A 95 8.52 15.62 15.87
CA SER A 95 7.99 14.88 17.02
C SER A 95 9.08 14.34 17.95
N ASP A 96 10.25 13.99 17.42
CA ASP A 96 11.40 13.33 18.08
C ASP A 96 11.13 12.07 18.95
N GLU A 97 9.87 11.67 19.14
CA GLU A 97 9.39 10.54 19.96
C GLU A 97 9.96 9.18 19.50
N GLY A 98 10.33 9.05 18.21
CA GLY A 98 10.74 7.78 17.63
C GLY A 98 9.60 6.76 17.54
N GLY A 99 9.94 5.47 17.44
CA GLY A 99 8.92 4.41 17.34
C GLY A 99 8.05 4.49 16.08
N VAL A 100 8.59 5.03 14.98
CA VAL A 100 7.86 5.21 13.72
C VAL A 100 8.02 3.98 12.84
N LEU A 101 6.93 3.26 12.59
CA LEU A 101 6.85 2.17 11.64
C LEU A 101 6.41 2.73 10.28
N LEU A 102 7.33 2.80 9.32
CA LEU A 102 7.07 3.29 7.97
C LEU A 102 6.86 2.11 7.03
N PHE A 103 5.63 1.91 6.57
CA PHE A 103 5.26 0.79 5.71
C PHE A 103 5.18 1.19 4.23
N ALA A 104 5.76 0.39 3.34
CA ALA A 104 5.66 0.56 1.88
C ALA A 104 5.23 -0.74 1.17
N SER A 105 4.25 -0.62 0.25
CA SER A 105 3.68 -1.75 -0.49
C SER A 105 4.57 -2.25 -1.63
N SER A 106 5.31 -1.36 -2.30
CA SER A 106 6.18 -1.69 -3.44
C SER A 106 7.66 -1.73 -3.06
N TYR A 107 8.42 -2.62 -3.71
CA TYR A 107 9.88 -2.66 -3.60
C TYR A 107 10.53 -1.35 -4.04
N PHE A 108 10.04 -0.73 -5.11
CA PHE A 108 10.59 0.53 -5.62
C PHE A 108 10.37 1.69 -4.63
N GLU A 109 9.18 1.77 -4.03
CA GLU A 109 8.89 2.75 -2.98
C GLU A 109 9.79 2.53 -1.76
N TYR A 110 9.97 1.28 -1.32
CA TYR A 110 10.86 0.94 -0.22
C TYR A 110 12.32 1.38 -0.49
N ILE A 111 12.86 1.11 -1.68
CA ILE A 111 14.23 1.54 -2.02
C ILE A 111 14.33 3.06 -2.08
N ARG A 112 13.35 3.74 -2.69
CA ARG A 112 13.31 5.21 -2.79
C ARG A 112 13.28 5.86 -1.40
N LEU A 113 12.41 5.39 -0.51
CA LEU A 113 12.32 5.87 0.88
C LEU A 113 13.62 5.59 1.65
N SER A 114 14.22 4.41 1.48
CA SER A 114 15.50 4.07 2.10
C SER A 114 16.62 5.01 1.65
N SER A 115 16.68 5.34 0.36
CA SER A 115 17.66 6.29 -0.19
C SER A 115 17.42 7.71 0.36
N PHE A 116 16.17 8.15 0.42
CA PHE A 116 15.80 9.44 1.00
C PHE A 116 16.17 9.54 2.48
N LEU A 117 15.78 8.57 3.31
CA LEU A 117 16.09 8.55 4.74
C LEU A 117 17.61 8.57 4.99
N LYS A 118 18.41 7.90 4.15
CA LYS A 118 19.88 8.01 4.22
C LYS A 118 20.38 9.40 3.87
N SER A 119 19.82 10.03 2.83
CA SER A 119 20.22 11.40 2.44
C SER A 119 19.93 12.45 3.51
N GLN A 120 18.93 12.20 4.35
CA GLN A 120 18.55 13.05 5.48
C GLN A 120 19.28 12.67 6.79
N ASP A 121 20.23 11.73 6.74
CA ASP A 121 20.92 11.16 7.92
C ASP A 121 19.95 10.71 9.03
N ALA A 122 18.81 10.13 8.63
CA ALA A 122 17.77 9.74 9.57
C ALA A 122 18.23 8.58 10.47
N SER A 123 17.79 8.58 11.73
CA SER A 123 17.97 7.40 12.60
C SER A 123 16.97 6.31 12.22
N PHE A 124 17.34 5.45 11.27
CA PHE A 124 16.46 4.38 10.79
C PHE A 124 17.12 3.01 10.64
N CYS A 125 16.32 1.96 10.72
CA CYS A 125 16.64 0.60 10.28
C CYS A 125 15.61 0.12 9.24
N ARG A 126 15.91 -0.99 8.57
CA ARG A 126 15.14 -1.46 7.41
C ARG A 126 14.93 -2.96 7.43
N ILE A 127 13.70 -3.39 7.20
CA ILE A 127 13.32 -4.79 7.03
C ILE A 127 12.62 -4.91 5.68
N GLY A 128 13.31 -5.53 4.73
CA GLY A 128 12.82 -5.77 3.38
C GLY A 128 13.16 -7.18 2.90
N GLU A 129 12.98 -7.40 1.61
CA GLU A 129 13.10 -8.73 0.98
C GLU A 129 14.52 -9.29 1.00
N ALA A 130 15.52 -8.42 0.81
CA ALA A 130 16.93 -8.79 0.77
C ALA A 130 17.62 -8.65 2.13
N THR A 131 16.88 -8.41 3.22
CA THR A 131 17.46 -8.29 4.56
C THR A 131 17.71 -9.69 5.14
N SER A 132 18.94 -9.98 5.57
CA SER A 132 19.28 -11.27 6.17
C SER A 132 18.55 -11.49 7.50
N GLN A 133 18.36 -12.74 7.93
CA GLN A 133 17.70 -13.04 9.22
C GLN A 133 18.42 -12.43 10.43
N GLN A 134 19.74 -12.36 10.38
CA GLN A 134 20.57 -11.73 11.40
C GLN A 134 20.30 -10.21 11.44
N ASP A 135 20.24 -9.57 10.27
CA ASP A 135 19.93 -8.14 10.16
C ASP A 135 18.50 -7.83 10.57
N ILE A 136 17.52 -8.68 10.24
CA ILE A 136 16.13 -8.53 10.67
C ILE A 136 16.06 -8.57 12.20
N SER A 137 16.69 -9.57 12.83
CA SER A 137 16.70 -9.71 14.29
C SER A 137 17.32 -8.48 14.97
N ARG A 138 18.44 -8.00 14.42
CA ARG A 138 19.14 -6.80 14.90
C ARG A 138 18.31 -5.53 14.70
N ALA A 139 17.69 -5.34 13.54
CA ALA A 139 16.85 -4.19 13.24
C ALA A 139 15.63 -4.11 14.17
N ARG A 140 15.00 -5.25 14.47
CA ARG A 140 13.89 -5.35 15.43
C ARG A 140 14.33 -4.97 16.84
N LEU A 141 15.50 -5.44 17.29
CA LEU A 141 16.05 -5.08 18.59
C LEU A 141 16.34 -3.58 18.68
N TRP A 142 17.05 -3.03 17.69
CA TRP A 142 17.35 -1.60 17.63
C TRP A 142 16.12 -0.70 17.61
N PHE A 143 15.06 -1.11 16.93
CA PHE A 143 13.80 -0.38 16.92
C PHE A 143 13.08 -0.48 18.27
N PHE A 144 13.03 -1.67 18.86
CA PHE A 144 12.39 -1.91 20.17
C PHE A 144 13.09 -1.14 21.31
N GLU A 145 14.42 -1.07 21.30
CA GLU A 145 15.21 -0.33 22.29
C GLU A 145 15.27 1.19 22.01
N GLY A 146 14.69 1.67 20.91
CA GLY A 146 14.73 3.07 20.51
C GLY A 146 16.07 3.56 19.96
N GLN A 147 17.04 2.66 19.73
CA GLN A 147 18.32 3.01 19.08
C GLN A 147 18.12 3.55 17.67
N LYS A 148 17.11 3.03 16.97
CA LYS A 148 16.66 3.53 15.66
C LYS A 148 15.23 4.04 15.76
N LYS A 149 15.03 5.31 15.43
CA LYS A 149 13.75 6.02 15.57
C LYS A 149 12.70 5.57 14.55
N ILE A 150 13.14 5.19 13.35
CA ILE A 150 12.29 4.78 12.24
C ILE A 150 12.61 3.34 11.83
N LEU A 151 11.60 2.50 11.65
CA LEU A 151 11.72 1.20 10.99
C LEU A 151 10.99 1.23 9.65
N LEU A 152 11.75 1.17 8.56
CA LEU A 152 11.18 1.04 7.21
C LEU A 152 10.88 -0.44 6.92
N TYR A 153 9.63 -0.73 6.58
CA TYR A 153 9.12 -2.10 6.44
C TYR A 153 8.41 -2.32 5.10
N SER A 154 8.79 -3.38 4.38
CA SER A 154 8.16 -3.71 3.09
C SER A 154 7.02 -4.72 3.22
N GLU A 155 5.98 -4.56 2.39
CA GLU A 155 4.86 -5.52 2.31
C GLU A 155 5.33 -6.93 1.99
N ARG A 156 6.31 -7.07 1.09
CA ARG A 156 6.78 -8.40 0.70
C ARG A 156 7.49 -9.12 1.85
N SER A 157 8.24 -8.42 2.70
CA SER A 157 8.78 -9.01 3.93
C SER A 157 7.67 -9.44 4.90
N HIS A 158 6.62 -8.61 5.02
CA HIS A 158 5.43 -8.94 5.80
C HIS A 158 4.70 -10.18 5.28
N PHE A 159 4.52 -10.30 3.96
CA PHE A 159 3.87 -11.43 3.31
C PHE A 159 4.56 -12.77 3.63
N PHE A 160 5.89 -12.82 3.55
CA PHE A 160 6.64 -14.06 3.77
C PHE A 160 6.79 -14.42 5.25
N HIS A 161 6.94 -13.43 6.13
CA HIS A 161 7.37 -13.71 7.50
C HIS A 161 6.40 -13.29 8.60
N ARG A 162 5.51 -12.32 8.34
CA ARG A 162 4.54 -11.79 9.33
C ARG A 162 5.17 -11.48 10.70
N TYR A 163 6.38 -10.92 10.71
CA TYR A 163 7.04 -10.60 11.97
C TYR A 163 6.20 -9.62 12.79
N LYS A 164 5.97 -9.95 14.06
CA LYS A 164 5.44 -8.99 15.04
C LYS A 164 6.56 -8.01 15.39
N ILE A 165 6.43 -6.79 14.89
CA ILE A 165 7.33 -5.67 15.19
C ILE A 165 6.82 -5.02 16.47
N ARG A 166 7.69 -4.85 17.46
CA ARG A 166 7.40 -4.21 18.76
C ARG A 166 8.12 -2.87 18.85
N GLY A 167 7.67 -2.00 19.75
CA GLY A 167 8.25 -0.65 19.95
C GLY A 167 7.69 0.42 19.02
N GLY A 168 6.72 0.06 18.17
CA GLY A 168 6.02 1.02 17.31
C GLY A 168 4.93 1.76 18.08
N HIS A 169 4.86 3.07 17.91
CA HIS A 169 3.80 3.93 18.44
C HIS A 169 3.14 4.76 17.33
N HIS A 170 3.86 5.04 16.25
CA HIS A 170 3.34 5.75 15.07
C HIS A 170 3.48 4.90 13.82
N LEU A 171 2.37 4.46 13.23
CA LEU A 171 2.35 3.79 11.93
C LEU A 171 2.11 4.82 10.83
N VAL A 172 3.02 4.87 9.86
CA VAL A 172 2.86 5.63 8.62
C VAL A 172 2.74 4.64 7.48
N VAL A 173 1.52 4.48 6.96
CA VAL A 173 1.23 3.69 5.76
C VAL A 173 1.50 4.58 4.55
N TYR A 174 2.73 4.54 4.03
CA TYR A 174 3.13 5.32 2.86
C TYR A 174 2.30 4.94 1.63
N SER A 175 2.08 3.64 1.43
CA SER A 175 1.18 3.13 0.39
C SER A 175 0.33 1.99 0.93
N LEU A 176 -0.94 1.98 0.55
CA LEU A 176 -1.91 0.99 1.02
C LEU A 176 -1.46 -0.44 0.65
N PRO A 177 -1.60 -1.41 1.58
CA PRO A 177 -1.22 -2.79 1.30
C PRO A 177 -2.05 -3.37 0.16
N GLY A 178 -1.42 -4.17 -0.69
CA GLY A 178 -2.09 -4.89 -1.76
C GLY A 178 -3.17 -5.83 -1.20
N ARG A 179 -2.80 -6.61 -0.19
CA ARG A 179 -3.73 -7.50 0.54
C ARG A 179 -4.38 -6.78 1.71
N LYS A 180 -5.72 -6.75 1.71
CA LYS A 180 -6.50 -6.05 2.74
C LYS A 180 -6.23 -6.54 4.17
N ASP A 181 -5.98 -7.82 4.36
CA ASP A 181 -5.78 -8.40 5.70
C ASP A 181 -4.48 -7.91 6.38
N PHE A 182 -3.53 -7.38 5.61
CA PHE A 182 -2.31 -6.79 6.17
C PHE A 182 -2.54 -5.47 6.88
N TYR A 183 -3.57 -4.71 6.48
CA TYR A 183 -3.86 -3.43 7.10
C TYR A 183 -4.15 -3.57 8.61
N PRO A 184 -5.12 -4.39 9.06
CA PRO A 184 -5.33 -4.60 10.50
C PRO A 184 -4.14 -5.28 11.17
N GLU A 185 -3.41 -6.18 10.49
CA GLU A 185 -2.18 -6.79 11.05
C GLU A 185 -1.13 -5.72 11.40
N LEU A 186 -0.91 -4.74 10.51
CA LEU A 186 0.02 -3.62 10.72
C LEU A 186 -0.46 -2.67 11.83
N VAL A 187 -1.74 -2.28 11.81
CA VAL A 187 -2.31 -1.39 12.83
C VAL A 187 -2.24 -2.04 14.22
N ASN A 188 -2.57 -3.32 14.32
CA ASN A 188 -2.53 -4.07 15.58
C ASN A 188 -1.11 -4.27 16.13
N MET A 189 -0.04 -4.02 15.34
CA MET A 189 1.34 -4.03 15.87
C MET A 189 1.57 -2.91 16.89
N LEU A 190 0.77 -1.85 16.86
CA LEU A 190 0.88 -0.72 17.78
C LEU A 190 0.26 -0.98 19.17
N GLY A 191 -0.25 -2.19 19.43
CA GLY A 191 -1.05 -2.49 20.63
C GLY A 191 -0.32 -2.39 21.97
N GLU A 192 1.01 -2.30 21.96
CA GLU A 192 1.82 -2.07 23.17
C GLU A 192 2.03 -0.57 23.46
N SER A 193 1.59 0.32 22.56
CA SER A 193 1.70 1.78 22.72
C SER A 193 0.58 2.35 23.59
N GLY A 194 0.92 3.26 24.50
CA GLY A 194 -0.08 4.03 25.27
C GLY A 194 -0.77 5.14 24.48
N ASN A 195 -0.22 5.57 23.34
CA ASN A 195 -0.80 6.61 22.48
C ASN A 195 -0.53 6.31 21.00
N PRO A 196 -1.16 5.25 20.44
CA PRO A 196 -0.88 4.83 19.08
C PRO A 196 -1.44 5.84 18.07
N ARG A 197 -0.67 6.15 17.03
CA ARG A 197 -1.07 7.02 15.90
C ARG A 197 -0.96 6.24 14.60
N CYS A 198 -1.93 6.43 13.70
CA CYS A 198 -1.86 5.85 12.37
C CYS A 198 -2.16 6.92 11.31
N ASN A 199 -1.21 7.15 10.41
CA ASN A 199 -1.37 8.03 9.26
C ASN A 199 -1.28 7.19 7.99
N VAL A 200 -2.20 7.42 7.07
CA VAL A 200 -2.34 6.64 5.83
C VAL A 200 -2.37 7.60 4.66
N LEU A 201 -1.42 7.45 3.73
CA LEU A 201 -1.39 8.25 2.51
C LEU A 201 -2.17 7.53 1.41
N PHE A 202 -3.00 8.28 0.68
CA PHE A 202 -3.71 7.74 -0.47
C PHE A 202 -3.97 8.80 -1.53
N SER A 203 -4.15 8.37 -2.77
CA SER A 203 -4.66 9.19 -3.87
C SER A 203 -6.03 8.72 -4.32
N ARG A 204 -6.73 9.53 -5.12
CA ARG A 204 -7.93 9.10 -5.86
C ARG A 204 -7.65 7.89 -6.76
N LEU A 205 -6.41 7.73 -7.22
CA LEU A 205 -5.98 6.61 -8.05
C LEU A 205 -5.81 5.30 -7.26
N ASP A 206 -5.80 5.36 -5.93
CA ASP A 206 -5.69 4.17 -5.06
C ASP A 206 -7.06 3.52 -4.76
N LEU A 207 -8.14 3.92 -5.45
CA LEU A 207 -9.54 3.50 -5.18
C LEU A 207 -9.69 1.99 -4.94
N LEU A 208 -9.12 1.17 -5.82
CA LEU A 208 -9.27 -0.30 -5.72
C LEU A 208 -8.59 -0.86 -4.46
N LYS A 209 -7.48 -0.27 -4.01
CA LYS A 209 -6.86 -0.66 -2.74
C LYS A 209 -7.68 -0.14 -1.56
N LEU A 210 -8.14 1.10 -1.65
CA LEU A 210 -8.90 1.78 -0.60
C LEU A 210 -10.22 1.08 -0.30
N GLU A 211 -11.01 0.70 -1.31
CA GLU A 211 -12.29 0.00 -1.13
C GLU A 211 -12.14 -1.30 -0.34
N ARG A 212 -11.02 -2.01 -0.51
CA ARG A 212 -10.78 -3.27 0.22
C ARG A 212 -10.52 -3.03 1.70
N ILE A 213 -9.98 -1.87 2.04
CA ILE A 213 -9.58 -1.52 3.40
C ILE A 213 -10.74 -0.85 4.15
N VAL A 214 -11.26 0.26 3.64
CA VAL A 214 -12.30 1.05 4.31
C VAL A 214 -13.74 0.68 3.89
N GLY A 215 -13.88 -0.18 2.88
CA GLY A 215 -15.15 -0.55 2.27
C GLY A 215 -15.48 0.30 1.04
N THR A 216 -16.26 -0.26 0.12
CA THR A 216 -16.61 0.38 -1.17
C THR A 216 -17.35 1.70 -0.97
N SER A 217 -18.32 1.74 -0.04
CA SER A 217 -19.11 2.95 0.25
C SER A 217 -18.24 4.08 0.81
N SER A 218 -17.38 3.77 1.77
CA SER A 218 -16.45 4.73 2.38
C SER A 218 -15.43 5.22 1.35
N ALA A 219 -14.81 4.31 0.59
CA ALA A 219 -13.80 4.67 -0.41
C ALA A 219 -14.34 5.64 -1.47
N ARG A 220 -15.57 5.43 -1.95
CA ARG A 220 -16.23 6.38 -2.87
C ARG A 220 -16.35 7.78 -2.24
N ARG A 221 -16.72 7.88 -0.96
CA ARG A 221 -16.80 9.15 -0.23
C ARG A 221 -15.44 9.84 -0.05
N LEU A 222 -14.38 9.09 0.26
CA LEU A 222 -13.03 9.67 0.40
C LEU A 222 -12.54 10.31 -0.91
N ILE A 223 -12.88 9.71 -2.04
CA ILE A 223 -12.42 10.16 -3.36
C ILE A 223 -13.26 11.33 -3.87
N SER A 224 -14.57 11.32 -3.63
CA SER A 224 -15.49 12.37 -4.09
C SER A 224 -15.51 13.62 -3.21
N SER A 225 -15.02 13.54 -1.97
CA SER A 225 -15.04 14.65 -1.03
C SER A 225 -14.03 15.75 -1.40
N ASP A 226 -14.37 17.01 -1.13
CA ASP A 226 -13.44 18.14 -1.30
C ASP A 226 -12.39 18.22 -0.18
N LYS A 227 -12.64 17.56 0.96
CA LYS A 227 -11.66 17.46 2.06
C LYS A 227 -10.54 16.48 1.72
N ASP A 228 -9.34 16.76 2.22
CA ASP A 228 -8.16 15.90 2.04
C ASP A 228 -7.79 15.08 3.28
N MET A 229 -8.43 15.32 4.42
CA MET A 229 -8.20 14.56 5.65
C MET A 229 -9.47 13.86 6.11
N PHE A 230 -9.35 12.57 6.40
CA PHE A 230 -10.42 11.72 6.89
C PHE A 230 -9.95 10.96 8.13
N VAL A 231 -10.89 10.70 9.04
CA VAL A 231 -10.58 10.02 10.29
C VAL A 231 -11.48 8.80 10.41
N PHE A 232 -10.87 7.65 10.69
CA PHE A 232 -11.55 6.43 11.12
C PHE A 232 -11.10 6.10 12.54
N CYS A 233 -12.01 5.53 13.32
CA CYS A 233 -11.77 4.99 14.65
C CYS A 233 -12.02 3.49 14.60
#